data_AF-A0A9E4CWS3-F1
#
_entry.id   AF-A0A9E4CWS3-F1
#
_cell.length_a   1.000
_cell.length_b   1.000
_cell.length_c   1.000
_cell.angle_alpha   90.00
_cell.angle_beta   90.00
_cell.angle_gamma   90.00
#
_symmetry.space_group_name_H-M   'P 1'
#
loop_
_entity.id
_entity.type
_entity.pdbx_description
1 polymer ?
#
loop_
_entity_poly.entity_id
_entity_poly.type
_entity_poly.pdbx_seq_one_letter_code
_entity_poly.pdbx_strand_id
1 'polypeptide(L)'
;MNPTPRPTRPARSRRPLRGANAGRVARAASLLGVVLVAAVLGSCGSDDSASRDKDPAATTTSTDDLEKFTVVLDWTPNTNHSGMFLADARGWYAEAGLDVEFVEPGDSSSIQLLAGGKADVAVSVSEEVVPARSEGLPVRSVAAVIEHNTSSLVSLTSAGIERPRDLEGRTYGGWGGQLEEALLHELVACDGGDPSKVNFVEVGEADYRIGMERGQYDTVWIYDGWDGIRLTEIDGAELNRIA
;
A
#
# COMPACT_ATOMS: atom_id res chain seq x y z
N MET A 1 44.48 6.30 24.58
CA MET A 1 43.48 5.27 24.90
C MET A 1 43.18 4.52 23.61
N ASN A 2 43.57 3.24 23.53
CA ASN A 2 43.34 2.40 22.34
C ASN A 2 41.92 1.80 22.41
N PRO A 3 41.19 1.71 21.29
CA PRO A 3 39.87 1.09 21.27
C PRO A 3 39.98 -0.44 21.38
N THR A 4 39.19 -1.02 22.27
CA THR A 4 39.04 -2.46 22.45
C THR A 4 38.39 -3.11 21.22
N PRO A 5 38.89 -4.27 20.73
CA PRO A 5 38.31 -4.93 19.56
C PRO A 5 36.98 -5.62 19.91
N ARG A 6 35.99 -5.53 19.01
CA ARG A 6 34.69 -6.22 19.13
C ARG A 6 34.87 -7.74 18.97
N PRO A 7 34.06 -8.55 19.69
CA PRO A 7 34.08 -10.00 19.52
C PRO A 7 33.54 -10.42 18.15
N THR A 8 34.27 -11.30 17.47
CA THR A 8 33.87 -11.90 16.20
C THR A 8 32.84 -13.01 16.43
N ARG A 9 31.71 -12.92 15.71
CA ARG A 9 30.63 -13.91 15.75
C ARG A 9 31.07 -15.21 15.06
N PRO A 10 30.88 -16.40 15.64
CA PRO A 10 31.28 -17.65 15.00
C PRO A 10 30.41 -17.93 13.77
N ALA A 11 31.08 -18.40 12.70
CA ALA A 11 30.45 -18.78 11.45
C ALA A 11 29.48 -19.96 11.67
N ARG A 12 28.22 -19.81 11.25
CA ARG A 12 27.25 -20.91 11.25
C ARG A 12 27.68 -21.99 10.26
N SER A 13 27.96 -23.17 10.79
CA SER A 13 28.14 -24.42 10.04
C SER A 13 26.90 -24.71 9.18
N ARG A 14 27.07 -24.66 7.85
CA ARG A 14 26.06 -25.11 6.88
C ARG A 14 26.12 -26.63 6.81
N ARG A 15 25.14 -27.32 7.40
CA ARG A 15 24.93 -28.76 7.16
C ARG A 15 24.42 -28.96 5.72
N PRO A 16 25.00 -29.88 4.93
CA PRO A 16 24.46 -30.24 3.62
C PRO A 16 23.24 -31.15 3.80
N LEU A 17 22.13 -30.80 3.15
CA LEU A 17 20.98 -31.70 2.99
C LEU A 17 21.37 -32.78 1.97
N ARG A 18 21.53 -34.02 2.45
CA ARG A 18 21.65 -35.22 1.60
C ARG A 18 20.29 -35.52 0.97
N GLY A 19 20.30 -35.72 -0.35
CA GLY A 19 19.11 -35.97 -1.16
C GLY A 19 18.68 -37.43 -1.24
N ALA A 20 17.44 -37.58 -1.74
CA ALA A 20 16.84 -38.68 -2.50
C ALA A 20 15.51 -38.07 -3.03
N ASN A 21 15.03 -38.19 -4.26
CA ASN A 21 15.25 -39.16 -5.31
C ASN A 21 15.09 -38.46 -6.68
N ALA A 22 15.95 -38.86 -7.63
CA ALA A 22 15.83 -38.51 -9.03
C ALA A 22 14.79 -39.43 -9.70
N GLY A 23 13.62 -38.88 -10.04
CA GLY A 23 12.69 -39.46 -10.99
C GLY A 23 12.88 -38.79 -12.35
N ARG A 24 13.61 -39.46 -13.24
CA ARG A 24 13.74 -39.07 -14.66
C ARG A 24 12.43 -39.35 -15.38
N VAL A 25 11.81 -38.35 -16.01
CA VAL A 25 10.92 -38.59 -17.15
C VAL A 25 11.24 -37.58 -18.26
N ALA A 26 11.70 -38.19 -19.35
CA ALA A 26 11.90 -37.75 -20.73
C ALA A 26 11.70 -36.28 -21.12
N ARG A 27 12.79 -35.73 -21.69
CA ARG A 27 12.77 -34.67 -22.71
C ARG A 27 12.05 -35.16 -23.96
N ALA A 28 11.14 -34.36 -24.49
CA ALA A 28 10.79 -34.36 -25.91
C ALA A 28 10.97 -32.94 -26.43
N ALA A 29 12.17 -32.68 -26.98
CA ALA A 29 12.43 -31.55 -27.82
C ALA A 29 12.04 -31.96 -29.25
N SER A 30 11.06 -31.27 -29.82
CA SER A 30 10.73 -31.39 -31.24
C SER A 30 11.16 -30.14 -31.98
N LEU A 31 12.12 -30.40 -32.85
CA LEU A 31 12.82 -29.60 -33.83
C LEU A 31 11.91 -28.96 -34.90
N LEU A 32 12.34 -27.76 -35.32
CA LEU A 32 12.45 -27.27 -36.71
C LEU A 32 11.18 -27.03 -37.55
N GLY A 33 11.05 -25.81 -38.05
CA GLY A 33 10.17 -25.45 -39.17
C GLY A 33 10.48 -24.05 -39.71
N VAL A 34 11.56 -23.94 -40.49
CA VAL A 34 12.02 -22.72 -41.18
C VAL A 34 11.33 -22.60 -42.55
N VAL A 35 10.78 -21.40 -42.80
CA VAL A 35 10.60 -20.67 -44.08
C VAL A 35 9.68 -21.24 -45.17
N LEU A 36 8.73 -20.40 -45.61
CA LEU A 36 8.56 -20.09 -47.03
C LEU A 36 7.86 -18.73 -47.24
N VAL A 37 8.67 -17.73 -47.61
CA VAL A 37 8.23 -16.47 -48.20
C VAL A 37 7.85 -16.76 -49.66
N ALA A 38 6.60 -16.54 -50.02
CA ALA A 38 6.16 -16.51 -51.41
C ALA A 38 5.86 -15.06 -51.80
N ALA A 39 6.81 -14.45 -52.51
CA ALA A 39 6.62 -13.20 -53.23
C ALA A 39 5.83 -13.49 -54.51
N VAL A 40 4.69 -12.81 -54.69
CA VAL A 40 4.00 -12.73 -55.99
C VAL A 40 4.09 -11.29 -56.48
N LEU A 41 4.76 -11.12 -57.61
CA LEU A 41 4.85 -9.91 -58.41
C LEU A 41 3.65 -9.82 -59.37
N GLY A 42 3.17 -8.60 -59.61
CA GLY A 42 2.19 -8.22 -60.63
C GLY A 42 1.09 -7.33 -60.01
N SER A 43 0.75 -6.14 -60.49
CA SER A 43 0.91 -5.55 -61.82
C SER A 43 0.67 -4.03 -61.71
N CYS A 44 1.16 -3.30 -62.73
CA CYS A 44 1.12 -1.86 -62.91
C CYS A 44 -0.23 -1.17 -62.68
N GLY A 45 -0.15 0.05 -62.14
CA GLY A 45 -1.15 1.10 -62.23
C GLY A 45 -0.58 2.38 -61.64
N SER A 46 -0.06 3.28 -62.49
CA SER A 46 0.31 4.65 -62.10
C SER A 46 -0.95 5.50 -62.07
N ASP A 47 -1.23 6.16 -60.95
CA ASP A 47 -1.32 7.63 -60.85
C ASP A 47 -1.78 8.07 -59.44
N ASP A 48 -1.20 9.21 -59.02
CA ASP A 48 -1.54 10.12 -57.91
C ASP A 48 -1.30 9.74 -56.44
N SER A 49 -0.13 10.18 -55.99
CA SER A 49 0.16 10.84 -54.70
C SER A 49 -1.01 11.08 -53.73
N ALA A 50 -1.08 10.26 -52.68
CA ALA A 50 -1.36 10.70 -51.31
C ALA A 50 -0.95 9.59 -50.32
N SER A 51 0.23 9.74 -49.70
CA SER A 51 0.67 8.93 -48.56
C SER A 51 -0.23 9.20 -47.36
N ARG A 52 -1.13 8.27 -47.05
CA ARG A 52 -1.69 8.10 -45.70
C ARG A 52 -0.97 6.93 -45.07
N ASP A 53 -0.13 7.22 -44.09
CA ASP A 53 0.42 6.23 -43.17
C ASP A 53 -0.74 5.43 -42.58
N LYS A 54 -0.69 4.10 -42.76
CA LYS A 54 -1.56 3.17 -42.04
C LYS A 54 -0.97 3.03 -40.64
N ASP A 55 -1.51 3.80 -39.70
CA ASP A 55 -1.40 3.49 -38.28
C ASP A 55 -1.87 2.05 -38.04
N PRO A 56 -1.22 1.27 -37.15
CA PRO A 56 -1.76 -0.02 -36.74
C PRO A 56 -3.12 0.25 -36.10
N ALA A 57 -4.15 -0.45 -36.58
CA ALA A 57 -5.48 -0.37 -36.03
C ALA A 57 -5.41 -0.61 -34.52
N ALA A 58 -5.73 0.43 -33.75
CA ALA A 58 -6.06 0.28 -32.35
C ALA A 58 -7.21 -0.73 -32.28
N THR A 59 -6.96 -1.88 -31.66
CA THR A 59 -8.03 -2.78 -31.25
C THR A 59 -8.86 -1.99 -30.24
N THR A 60 -9.97 -1.43 -30.69
CA THR A 60 -11.01 -0.89 -29.83
C THR A 60 -11.65 -2.08 -29.11
N THR A 61 -11.05 -2.49 -28.00
CA THR A 61 -11.70 -3.38 -27.03
C THR A 61 -12.98 -2.69 -26.61
N SER A 62 -14.11 -3.27 -26.98
CA SER A 62 -15.41 -2.75 -26.55
C SER A 62 -15.53 -2.99 -25.05
N THR A 63 -16.08 -2.05 -24.30
CA THR A 63 -16.26 -2.15 -22.84
C THR A 63 -17.01 -3.41 -22.40
N ASP A 64 -17.79 -4.03 -23.31
CA ASP A 64 -18.51 -5.28 -23.06
C ASP A 64 -17.59 -6.53 -22.92
N ASP A 65 -16.31 -6.43 -23.30
CA ASP A 65 -15.33 -7.54 -23.21
C ASP A 65 -14.41 -7.45 -21.99
N LEU A 66 -14.50 -6.38 -21.18
CA LEU A 66 -13.63 -6.16 -20.02
C LEU A 66 -14.13 -6.92 -18.79
N GLU A 67 -13.19 -7.51 -18.04
CA GLU A 67 -13.48 -8.15 -16.75
C GLU A 67 -13.69 -7.08 -15.67
N LYS A 68 -14.85 -7.10 -15.01
CA LYS A 68 -15.13 -6.22 -13.89
C LYS A 68 -14.15 -6.48 -12.75
N PHE A 69 -13.59 -5.42 -12.19
CA PHE A 69 -12.58 -5.51 -11.16
C PHE A 69 -12.77 -4.40 -10.11
N THR A 70 -13.13 -4.76 -8.89
CA THR A 70 -13.40 -3.79 -7.83
C THR A 70 -12.18 -3.61 -6.93
N VAL A 71 -11.72 -2.37 -6.80
CA VAL A 71 -10.68 -1.94 -5.86
C VAL A 71 -11.35 -1.16 -4.73
N VAL A 72 -11.29 -1.68 -3.50
CA VAL A 72 -11.72 -0.93 -2.33
C VAL A 72 -10.53 -0.19 -1.71
N LEU A 73 -10.69 1.12 -1.49
CA LEU A 73 -9.70 1.97 -0.84
C LEU A 73 -9.76 1.78 0.69
N ASP A 74 -8.70 2.15 1.39
CA ASP A 74 -8.61 2.18 2.86
C ASP A 74 -9.06 3.51 3.46
N TRP A 75 -9.14 4.56 2.65
CA TRP A 75 -9.53 5.89 3.08
C TRP A 75 -10.15 6.69 1.92
N THR A 76 -10.62 7.90 2.24
CA THR A 76 -10.96 8.90 1.21
C THR A 76 -9.76 9.14 0.27
N PRO A 77 -10.01 9.41 -1.04
CA PRO A 77 -8.97 9.58 -2.04
C PRO A 77 -7.89 10.59 -1.63
N ASN A 78 -6.65 10.12 -1.57
CA ASN A 78 -5.47 10.92 -1.24
C ASN A 78 -4.27 10.52 -2.10
N THR A 79 -3.11 11.13 -1.85
CA THR A 79 -1.90 10.93 -2.68
C THR A 79 -1.40 9.49 -2.73
N ASN A 80 -1.68 8.66 -1.72
CA ASN A 80 -1.31 7.23 -1.73
C ASN A 80 -2.00 6.48 -2.89
N HIS A 81 -3.19 6.92 -3.29
CA HIS A 81 -3.99 6.30 -4.37
C HIS A 81 -3.63 6.82 -5.77
N SER A 82 -2.75 7.82 -5.88
CA SER A 82 -2.49 8.54 -7.14
C SER A 82 -2.09 7.61 -8.29
N GLY A 83 -1.29 6.58 -8.02
CA GLY A 83 -0.86 5.63 -9.05
C GLY A 83 -2.02 4.83 -9.64
N MET A 84 -3.03 4.50 -8.83
CA MET A 84 -4.22 3.75 -9.24
C MET A 84 -5.11 4.63 -10.13
N PHE A 85 -5.40 5.85 -9.69
CA PHE A 85 -6.18 6.80 -10.50
C PHE A 85 -5.45 7.24 -11.77
N LEU A 86 -4.12 7.33 -11.74
CA LEU A 86 -3.33 7.59 -12.94
C LEU A 86 -3.44 6.43 -13.94
N ALA A 87 -3.37 5.18 -13.48
CA ALA A 87 -3.50 4.01 -14.35
C ALA A 87 -4.88 3.97 -15.03
N ASP A 88 -5.93 4.29 -14.29
CA ASP A 88 -7.29 4.41 -14.81
C ASP A 88 -7.42 5.54 -15.84
N ALA A 89 -6.97 6.75 -15.50
CA ALA A 89 -6.99 7.90 -16.41
C ALA A 89 -6.14 7.69 -17.68
N ARG A 90 -5.15 6.79 -17.64
CA ARG A 90 -4.32 6.41 -18.78
C ARG A 90 -4.88 5.24 -19.59
N GLY A 91 -5.96 4.59 -19.12
CA GLY A 91 -6.55 3.42 -19.76
C GLY A 91 -5.75 2.13 -19.57
N TRP A 92 -4.77 2.09 -18.67
CA TRP A 92 -3.89 0.93 -18.49
C TRP A 92 -4.64 -0.30 -17.95
N TYR A 93 -5.71 -0.10 -17.18
CA TYR A 93 -6.58 -1.21 -16.76
C TYR A 93 -7.35 -1.80 -17.94
N ALA A 94 -7.93 -0.95 -18.80
CA ALA A 94 -8.62 -1.39 -20.01
C ALA A 94 -7.67 -2.09 -21.00
N GLU A 95 -6.43 -1.61 -21.15
CA GLU A 95 -5.37 -2.29 -21.91
C GLU A 95 -5.03 -3.67 -21.33
N ALA A 96 -5.14 -3.82 -20.01
CA ALA A 96 -4.99 -5.11 -19.31
C ALA A 96 -6.26 -5.96 -19.32
N GLY A 97 -7.36 -5.51 -19.94
CA GLY A 97 -8.63 -6.23 -20.02
C GLY A 97 -9.54 -6.06 -18.80
N LEU A 98 -9.31 -5.05 -17.97
CA LEU A 98 -10.06 -4.79 -16.73
C LEU A 98 -10.93 -3.53 -16.82
N ASP A 99 -12.17 -3.64 -16.34
CA ASP A 99 -13.07 -2.52 -16.04
C ASP A 99 -13.02 -2.27 -14.52
N VAL A 100 -12.21 -1.29 -14.11
CA VAL A 100 -11.90 -1.06 -12.69
C VAL A 100 -12.90 -0.09 -12.06
N GLU A 101 -13.50 -0.50 -10.94
CA GLU A 101 -14.31 0.35 -10.08
C GLU A 101 -13.59 0.62 -8.76
N PHE A 102 -13.43 1.90 -8.39
CA PHE A 102 -12.92 2.31 -7.10
C PHE A 102 -14.05 2.55 -6.10
N VAL A 103 -13.97 1.93 -4.94
CA VAL A 103 -14.95 2.04 -3.86
C VAL A 103 -14.27 2.58 -2.61
N GLU A 104 -14.79 3.67 -2.05
CA GLU A 104 -14.37 4.16 -0.74
C GLU A 104 -14.94 3.27 0.38
N PRO A 105 -14.22 3.08 1.48
CA PRO A 105 -14.76 2.32 2.61
C PRO A 105 -15.92 3.09 3.25
N GLY A 106 -16.98 2.37 3.60
CA GLY A 106 -18.07 2.91 4.40
C GLY A 106 -17.96 2.41 5.85
N ASP A 107 -19.06 1.92 6.42
CA ASP A 107 -19.07 1.33 7.76
C ASP A 107 -18.23 0.04 7.88
N SER A 108 -17.92 -0.61 6.75
CA SER A 108 -17.08 -1.81 6.70
C SER A 108 -15.69 -1.46 6.20
N SER A 109 -14.67 -1.98 6.88
CA SER A 109 -13.27 -1.84 6.46
C SER A 109 -13.00 -2.48 5.09
N SER A 110 -11.96 -2.01 4.41
CA SER A 110 -11.52 -2.54 3.13
C SER A 110 -11.19 -4.05 3.20
N ILE A 111 -10.56 -4.51 4.28
CA ILE A 111 -10.29 -5.93 4.55
C ILE A 111 -11.58 -6.74 4.68
N GLN A 112 -12.60 -6.24 5.38
CA GLN A 112 -13.88 -6.93 5.54
C GLN A 112 -14.61 -7.05 4.20
N LEU A 113 -14.59 -5.99 3.39
CA LEU A 113 -15.17 -5.99 2.05
C LEU A 113 -14.47 -6.99 1.12
N LEU A 114 -13.13 -7.06 1.15
CA LEU A 114 -12.34 -8.06 0.43
C LEU A 114 -12.66 -9.48 0.90
N ALA A 115 -12.60 -9.74 2.21
CA ALA A 115 -12.86 -11.07 2.77
C ALA A 115 -14.30 -11.55 2.53
N GLY A 116 -15.26 -10.62 2.44
CA GLY A 116 -16.65 -10.88 2.11
C GLY A 116 -16.93 -11.07 0.61
N GLY A 117 -15.91 -11.01 -0.24
CA GLY A 117 -16.03 -11.14 -1.70
C GLY A 117 -16.76 -9.98 -2.36
N LYS A 118 -16.66 -8.78 -1.77
CA LYS A 118 -17.22 -7.53 -2.32
C LYS A 118 -16.21 -6.70 -3.10
N ALA A 119 -14.94 -7.08 -3.06
CA ALA A 119 -13.86 -6.47 -3.83
C ALA A 119 -12.87 -7.55 -4.28
N ASP A 120 -12.15 -7.28 -5.36
CA ASP A 120 -11.08 -8.14 -5.88
C ASP A 120 -9.74 -7.82 -5.21
N VAL A 121 -9.50 -6.53 -4.92
CA VAL A 121 -8.34 -6.03 -4.19
C VAL A 121 -8.77 -4.95 -3.22
N ALA A 122 -8.11 -4.92 -2.06
CA ALA A 122 -8.22 -3.83 -1.09
C ALA A 122 -6.87 -3.13 -0.91
N VAL A 123 -6.92 -1.82 -0.79
CA VAL A 123 -5.85 -1.05 -0.12
C VAL A 123 -6.05 -1.22 1.38
N SER A 124 -4.98 -1.44 2.12
CA SER A 124 -5.00 -1.58 3.57
C SER A 124 -3.57 -1.43 4.11
N VAL A 125 -3.47 -1.30 5.42
CA VAL A 125 -2.22 -1.10 6.15
C VAL A 125 -1.79 -2.37 6.88
N SER A 126 -0.51 -2.45 7.25
CA SER A 126 0.05 -3.64 7.91
C SER A 126 -0.62 -3.94 9.26
N GLU A 127 -1.05 -2.87 9.92
CA GLU A 127 -1.72 -2.80 11.20
C GLU A 127 -3.11 -3.47 11.16
N GLU A 128 -3.69 -3.64 9.98
CA GLU A 128 -4.95 -4.37 9.77
C GLU A 128 -4.74 -5.75 9.14
N VAL A 129 -3.84 -5.86 8.17
CA VAL A 129 -3.58 -7.13 7.46
C VAL A 129 -3.01 -8.20 8.41
N VAL A 130 -2.15 -7.81 9.34
CA VAL A 130 -1.56 -8.73 10.32
C VAL A 130 -2.62 -9.33 11.27
N PRO A 131 -3.43 -8.54 11.98
CA PRO A 131 -4.48 -9.10 12.85
C PRO A 131 -5.52 -9.86 12.05
N ALA A 132 -5.97 -9.37 10.89
CA ALA A 132 -6.93 -10.08 10.04
C ALA A 132 -6.44 -11.49 9.68
N ARG A 133 -5.16 -11.63 9.29
CA ARG A 133 -4.57 -12.95 9.02
C ARG A 133 -4.42 -13.80 10.27
N SER A 134 -4.11 -13.19 11.43
CA SER A 134 -4.03 -13.89 12.71
C SER A 134 -5.40 -14.46 13.13
N GLU A 135 -6.48 -13.78 12.77
CA GLU A 135 -7.87 -14.19 13.00
C GLU A 135 -8.38 -15.18 11.93
N GLY A 136 -7.56 -15.52 10.94
CA GLY A 136 -7.86 -16.53 9.93
C GLY A 136 -8.56 -16.00 8.68
N LEU A 137 -8.67 -14.67 8.50
CA LEU A 137 -9.17 -14.12 7.24
C LEU A 137 -8.22 -14.49 6.09
N PRO A 138 -8.76 -14.90 4.93
CA PRO A 138 -7.96 -15.40 3.80
C PRO A 138 -7.34 -14.29 2.95
N VAL A 139 -6.81 -13.24 3.58
CA VAL A 139 -6.24 -12.06 2.89
C VAL A 139 -4.73 -12.19 2.71
N ARG A 140 -4.18 -11.64 1.62
CA ARG A 140 -2.75 -11.66 1.32
C ARG A 140 -2.31 -10.33 0.71
N SER A 141 -1.28 -9.71 1.28
CA SER A 141 -0.61 -8.57 0.65
C SER A 141 0.16 -9.03 -0.59
N VAL A 142 -0.09 -8.35 -1.72
CA VAL A 142 0.52 -8.64 -3.04
C VAL A 142 1.46 -7.54 -3.53
N ALA A 143 1.38 -6.35 -2.95
CA ALA A 143 2.21 -5.20 -3.25
C ALA A 143 2.31 -4.28 -2.03
N ALA A 144 3.39 -3.51 -1.95
CA ALA A 144 3.52 -2.38 -1.04
C ALA A 144 3.45 -1.10 -1.87
N VAL A 145 2.46 -0.24 -1.58
CA VAL A 145 2.34 1.08 -2.25
C VAL A 145 3.49 1.99 -1.81
N ILE A 146 3.88 1.90 -0.54
CA ILE A 146 5.02 2.60 0.06
C ILE A 146 5.91 1.54 0.72
N GLU A 147 7.19 1.48 0.33
CA GLU A 147 8.11 0.44 0.81
C GLU A 147 8.59 0.64 2.26
N HIS A 148 8.75 1.90 2.68
CA HIS A 148 9.19 2.27 4.02
C HIS A 148 8.07 3.02 4.74
N ASN A 149 7.87 2.74 6.02
CA ASN A 149 6.82 3.41 6.78
C ASN A 149 7.08 4.93 6.83
N THR A 150 6.13 5.70 6.30
CA THR A 150 6.12 7.18 6.27
C THR A 150 5.05 7.78 7.18
N SER A 151 4.53 6.97 8.09
CA SER A 151 3.57 7.42 9.10
C SER A 151 4.27 7.87 10.37
N SER A 152 3.63 8.79 11.08
CA SER A 152 4.15 9.42 12.29
C SER A 152 3.02 9.61 13.30
N LEU A 153 3.33 9.39 14.57
CA LEU A 153 2.53 9.90 15.67
C LEU A 153 2.87 11.37 15.87
N VAL A 154 1.86 12.24 15.87
CA VAL A 154 2.06 13.68 15.96
C VAL A 154 1.21 14.33 17.03
N SER A 155 1.73 15.42 17.57
CA SER A 155 0.99 16.39 18.40
C SER A 155 1.28 17.80 17.90
N LEU A 156 0.46 18.77 18.29
CA LEU A 156 0.87 20.17 18.21
C LEU A 156 2.04 20.43 19.17
N THR A 157 3.01 21.27 18.80
CA THR A 157 4.15 21.63 19.69
C THR A 157 3.66 22.25 20.99
N SER A 158 2.56 23.01 20.94
CA SER A 158 1.91 23.62 22.10
C SER A 158 1.42 22.62 23.16
N ALA A 159 1.24 21.34 22.80
CA ALA A 159 0.84 20.29 23.72
C ALA A 159 2.00 19.78 24.60
N GLY A 160 3.25 20.02 24.17
CA GLY A 160 4.47 19.59 24.88
C GLY A 160 4.63 18.06 24.94
N ILE A 161 4.14 17.34 23.94
CA ILE A 161 4.27 15.88 23.82
C ILE A 161 5.34 15.60 22.77
N GLU A 162 6.51 15.12 23.18
CA GLU A 162 7.67 14.99 22.27
C GLU A 162 8.19 13.55 22.15
N ARG A 163 7.78 12.66 23.05
CA ARG A 163 8.23 11.27 23.11
C ARG A 163 7.13 10.36 23.65
N PRO A 164 7.22 9.03 23.46
CA PRO A 164 6.14 8.12 23.81
C PRO A 164 5.66 8.22 25.26
N ARG A 165 6.56 8.39 26.23
CA ARG A 165 6.18 8.50 27.65
C ARG A 165 5.26 9.70 27.93
N ASP A 166 5.35 10.76 27.13
CA ASP A 166 4.55 11.97 27.35
C ASP A 166 3.07 11.76 26.98
N LEU A 167 2.71 10.61 26.40
CA LEU A 167 1.33 10.17 26.18
C LEU A 167 0.62 9.78 27.50
N GLU A 168 1.35 9.59 28.61
CA GLU A 168 0.73 9.32 29.92
C GLU A 168 -0.26 10.42 30.31
N GLY A 169 -1.52 10.03 30.56
CA GLY A 169 -2.59 10.95 30.93
C GLY A 169 -3.12 11.81 29.78
N ARG A 170 -2.67 11.55 28.54
CA ARG A 170 -3.13 12.20 27.32
C ARG A 170 -4.17 11.36 26.60
N THR A 171 -4.77 11.96 25.59
CA THR A 171 -5.77 11.31 24.74
C THR A 171 -5.22 11.14 23.33
N TYR A 172 -5.14 9.90 22.86
CA TYR A 172 -4.82 9.56 21.49
C TYR A 172 -6.12 9.44 20.68
N GLY A 173 -6.15 10.12 19.54
CA GLY A 173 -7.22 10.05 18.55
C GLY A 173 -6.84 9.08 17.42
N GLY A 174 -7.61 8.00 17.26
CA GLY A 174 -7.33 6.95 16.30
C GLY A 174 -8.57 6.38 15.62
N TRP A 175 -8.47 5.16 15.13
CA TRP A 175 -9.55 4.45 14.44
C TRP A 175 -10.03 3.17 15.17
N GLY A 176 -9.51 2.91 16.37
CA GLY A 176 -10.02 1.86 17.25
C GLY A 176 -9.43 0.46 16.95
N GLY A 177 -8.26 0.39 16.31
CA GLY A 177 -7.61 -0.87 16.01
C GLY A 177 -6.97 -1.52 17.23
N GLN A 178 -7.15 -2.83 17.44
CA GLN A 178 -6.49 -3.55 18.54
C GLN A 178 -4.96 -3.53 18.44
N LEU A 179 -4.42 -3.69 17.22
CA LEU A 179 -2.97 -3.62 17.01
C LEU A 179 -2.46 -2.18 17.12
N GLU A 180 -3.25 -1.19 16.71
CA GLU A 180 -2.96 0.23 16.92
C GLU A 180 -2.80 0.52 18.42
N GLU A 181 -3.80 0.21 19.25
CA GLU A 181 -3.73 0.38 20.70
C GLU A 181 -2.52 -0.35 21.32
N ALA A 182 -2.27 -1.60 20.91
CA ALA A 182 -1.13 -2.38 21.39
C ALA A 182 0.22 -1.75 21.03
N LEU A 183 0.35 -1.17 19.83
CA LEU A 183 1.56 -0.46 19.41
C LEU A 183 1.79 0.80 20.25
N LEU A 184 0.75 1.60 20.49
CA LEU A 184 0.87 2.77 21.37
C LEU A 184 1.26 2.37 22.79
N HIS A 185 0.62 1.33 23.33
CA HIS A 185 0.97 0.84 24.67
C HIS A 185 2.43 0.37 24.76
N GLU A 186 2.92 -0.36 23.75
CA GLU A 186 4.32 -0.80 23.73
C GLU A 186 5.30 0.36 23.60
N LEU A 187 4.97 1.39 22.80
CA LEU A 187 5.78 2.60 22.67
C LEU A 187 5.91 3.33 24.01
N VAL A 188 4.80 3.54 24.72
CA VAL A 188 4.81 4.17 26.06
C VAL A 188 5.62 3.33 27.05
N ALA A 189 5.43 2.01 27.08
CA ALA A 189 6.14 1.11 27.98
C ALA A 189 7.65 1.09 27.70
N CYS A 190 8.06 1.08 26.43
CA CYS A 190 9.46 1.11 26.02
C CYS A 190 10.19 2.39 26.45
N ASP A 191 9.48 3.52 26.50
CA ASP A 191 10.00 4.80 27.00
C ASP A 191 9.83 4.96 28.53
N GLY A 192 9.48 3.87 29.22
CA GLY A 192 9.38 3.80 30.68
C GLY A 192 8.15 4.50 31.26
N GLY A 193 7.11 4.69 30.44
CA GLY A 193 5.82 5.20 30.88
C GLY A 193 4.83 4.12 31.32
N ASP A 194 3.67 4.55 31.78
CA ASP A 194 2.52 3.70 32.13
C ASP A 194 1.45 3.73 31.01
N PRO A 195 1.37 2.68 30.18
CA PRO A 195 0.41 2.61 29.07
C PRO A 195 -1.04 2.73 29.51
N SER A 196 -1.38 2.26 30.72
CA SER A 196 -2.76 2.25 31.22
C SER A 196 -3.34 3.64 31.47
N LYS A 197 -2.51 4.69 31.39
CA LYS A 197 -2.91 6.09 31.53
C LYS A 197 -3.17 6.78 30.19
N VAL A 198 -2.95 6.11 29.07
CA VAL A 198 -3.29 6.66 27.75
C VAL A 198 -4.78 6.46 27.52
N ASN A 199 -5.47 7.53 27.15
CA ASN A 199 -6.89 7.47 26.77
C ASN A 199 -7.00 7.36 25.25
N PHE A 200 -8.02 6.64 24.77
CA PHE A 200 -8.26 6.45 23.33
C PHE A 200 -9.63 6.99 22.97
N VAL A 201 -9.71 7.70 21.85
CA VAL A 201 -10.96 8.13 21.22
C VAL A 201 -10.90 7.85 19.73
N GLU A 202 -12.04 7.48 19.15
CA GLU A 202 -12.16 7.34 17.70
C GLU A 202 -12.46 8.70 17.07
N VAL A 203 -11.68 9.07 16.04
CA VAL A 203 -11.76 10.40 15.42
C VAL A 203 -12.34 10.40 14.00
N GLY A 204 -12.35 9.24 13.33
CA GLY A 204 -12.84 9.11 11.96
C GLY A 204 -12.16 10.11 11.01
N GLU A 205 -12.92 10.68 10.06
CA GLU A 205 -12.44 11.66 9.08
C GLU A 205 -12.41 13.11 9.62
N ALA A 206 -12.41 13.31 10.94
CA ALA A 206 -12.38 14.64 11.53
C ALA A 206 -11.08 15.40 11.20
N ASP A 207 -11.16 16.73 11.13
CA ASP A 207 -9.97 17.59 10.99
C ASP A 207 -9.07 17.47 12.23
N TYR A 208 -7.91 16.84 12.05
CA TYR A 208 -6.98 16.56 13.14
C TYR A 208 -6.47 17.80 13.86
N ARG A 209 -6.26 18.91 13.14
CA ARG A 209 -5.79 20.17 13.76
C ARG A 209 -6.86 20.74 14.67
N ILE A 210 -8.08 20.88 14.16
CA ILE A 210 -9.19 21.46 14.92
C ILE A 210 -9.53 20.58 16.14
N GLY A 211 -9.46 19.25 16.00
CA GLY A 211 -9.64 18.33 17.11
C GLY A 211 -8.59 18.50 18.20
N MET A 212 -7.31 18.59 17.82
CA MET A 212 -6.21 18.86 18.75
C MET A 212 -6.30 20.25 19.40
N GLU A 213 -6.57 21.31 18.64
CA GLU A 213 -6.74 22.67 19.16
C GLU A 213 -7.89 22.80 20.16
N ARG A 214 -8.95 22.00 19.98
CA ARG A 214 -10.12 21.98 20.87
C ARG A 214 -9.95 21.02 22.06
N GLY A 215 -8.82 20.34 22.16
CA GLY A 215 -8.55 19.38 23.23
C GLY A 215 -9.48 18.16 23.21
N GLN A 216 -9.95 17.76 22.03
CA GLN A 216 -10.72 16.51 21.88
C GLN A 216 -9.81 15.29 21.99
N TYR A 217 -8.57 15.44 21.53
CA TYR A 217 -7.46 14.52 21.63
C TYR A 217 -6.16 15.33 21.55
N ASP A 218 -5.05 14.78 22.05
CA ASP A 218 -3.75 15.45 22.08
C ASP A 218 -2.83 14.98 20.94
N THR A 219 -3.03 13.75 20.45
CA THR A 219 -2.16 13.11 19.45
C THR A 219 -2.97 12.32 18.44
N VAL A 220 -2.45 12.19 17.23
CA VAL A 220 -3.01 11.37 16.14
C VAL A 220 -1.89 10.66 15.38
N TRP A 221 -2.23 9.58 14.68
CA TRP A 221 -1.33 8.90 13.77
C TRP A 221 -1.65 9.30 12.33
N ILE A 222 -0.66 9.85 11.63
CA ILE A 222 -0.81 10.39 10.27
C ILE A 222 0.17 9.78 9.29
N TYR A 223 -0.09 9.96 7.99
CA TYR A 223 0.96 9.89 6.97
C TYR A 223 1.59 11.27 6.76
N ASP A 224 2.93 11.35 6.83
CA ASP A 224 3.64 12.62 6.64
C ASP A 224 3.39 13.22 5.26
N GLY A 225 3.29 12.38 4.22
CA GLY A 225 3.02 12.77 2.84
C GLY A 225 1.59 13.24 2.57
N TRP A 226 0.72 13.24 3.57
CA TRP A 226 -0.66 13.71 3.47
C TRP A 226 -0.95 14.75 4.55
N ASP A 227 -1.33 14.33 5.76
CA ASP A 227 -1.66 15.24 6.85
C ASP A 227 -0.43 16.01 7.33
N GLY A 228 0.76 15.43 7.26
CA GLY A 228 2.00 16.11 7.66
C GLY A 228 2.23 17.38 6.84
N ILE A 229 2.12 17.28 5.51
CA ILE A 229 2.17 18.41 4.59
C ILE A 229 0.99 19.35 4.82
N ARG A 230 -0.25 18.83 4.91
CA ARG A 230 -1.45 19.66 5.12
C ARG A 230 -1.32 20.53 6.37
N LEU A 231 -0.96 19.92 7.50
CA LEU A 231 -0.86 20.57 8.79
C LEU A 231 0.28 21.60 8.82
N THR A 232 1.45 21.26 8.29
CA THR A 232 2.64 22.11 8.42
C THR A 232 2.76 23.15 7.31
N GLU A 233 2.59 22.76 6.04
CA GLU A 233 2.85 23.63 4.90
C GLU A 233 1.64 24.48 4.51
N ILE A 234 0.43 23.97 4.74
CA ILE A 234 -0.80 24.67 4.34
C ILE A 234 -1.44 25.38 5.54
N ASP A 235 -1.56 24.71 6.68
CA ASP A 235 -2.18 25.28 7.88
C ASP A 235 -1.19 26.03 8.79
N GLY A 236 0.11 25.87 8.57
CA GLY A 236 1.15 26.55 9.36
C GLY A 236 1.24 26.06 10.80
N ALA A 237 0.75 24.84 11.10
CA ALA A 237 0.87 24.23 12.41
C ALA A 237 2.31 23.73 12.64
N GLU A 238 2.78 23.88 13.87
CA GLU A 238 4.03 23.25 14.31
C GLU A 238 3.70 21.92 14.98
N LEU A 239 4.36 20.85 14.51
CA LEU A 239 4.13 19.49 14.98
C LEU A 239 5.36 18.91 15.68
N ASN A 240 5.13 18.21 16.79
CA ASN A 240 6.07 17.23 17.31
C ASN A 240 5.82 15.89 16.62
N ARG A 241 6.88 15.19 16.24
CA ARG A 241 6.83 13.79 15.79
C ARG A 241 7.37 12.90 16.91
N ILE A 242 6.52 12.02 17.40
CA ILE A 242 6.79 11.16 18.55
C ILE A 242 7.50 9.91 18.01
N ALA A 243 8.76 9.71 18.42
CA ALA A 243 9.65 8.63 17.96
C ALA A 243 10.21 7.82 19.13
#